data_AF-A0A6G6SIX0-F1
#
_entry.id   AF-A0A6G6SIX0-F1
#
_cell.length_a   1.000
_cell.length_b   1.000
_cell.length_c   1.000
_cell.angle_alpha   90.00
_cell.angle_beta   90.00
_cell.angle_gamma   90.00
#
_symmetry.space_group_name_H-M   'P 1'
#
loop_
_entity.id
_entity.type
_entity.pdbx_description
1 polymer ?
#
loop_
_entity_poly.entity_id
_entity_poly.type
_entity_poly.pdbx_seq_one_letter_code
_entity_poly.pdbx_strand_id
1 'polypeptide(L)'
;MTTKDYDSIIRYCLSVKTLDKSTLCEEFDLTSDECSALINKLFNDGVLYTQDNDGFYHADSKYKHPDDILKEKLKSDKKEITKSHSHTGKYIKLVNKKVWFSLLFFLTASIWIATVILFSTKAFLWMGILFPVVILGVSFSFYKKTGFIIPCFIVIILCPISIYLINDITPMFGEKYEYRIWRESIEKDYQQEVNTKNMYIQQAESSLLKILKDPNSADISGSHVSKTGAVCGNVNSKNSFNAYTGYQRYIYLLSTPFIDDGSDSFNKTWNEHCD
;
A
#
# COMPACT_ATOMS: atom_id res chain seq x y z
N MET A 1 62.83 27.77 55.33
CA MET A 1 62.66 26.95 54.11
C MET A 1 61.19 26.93 53.72
N THR A 2 60.83 27.48 52.55
CA THR A 2 59.41 27.51 52.12
C THR A 2 58.98 26.12 51.66
N THR A 3 57.67 25.84 51.67
CA THR A 3 57.13 24.54 51.22
C THR A 3 57.48 24.23 49.76
N LYS A 4 57.62 25.26 48.90
CA LYS A 4 58.01 25.11 47.49
C LYS A 4 59.48 24.73 47.28
N ASP A 5 60.36 25.17 48.18
CA ASP A 5 61.80 24.84 48.11
C ASP A 5 62.03 23.37 48.49
N TYR A 6 61.27 22.88 49.48
CA TYR A 6 61.37 21.50 49.96
C TYR A 6 60.92 20.47 48.91
N ASP A 7 59.80 20.71 48.22
CA ASP A 7 59.32 19.83 47.15
C ASP A 7 60.30 19.73 45.97
N SER A 8 60.97 20.84 45.66
CA SER A 8 61.98 20.91 44.61
C SER A 8 63.20 20.06 44.97
N ILE A 9 63.60 20.09 46.24
CA ILE A 9 64.68 19.27 46.79
C ILE A 9 64.32 17.78 46.78
N ILE A 10 63.09 17.41 47.17
CA ILE A 10 62.66 16.00 47.09
C ILE A 10 62.74 15.47 45.65
N ARG A 11 62.28 16.25 44.66
CA ARG A 11 62.36 15.85 43.24
C ARG A 11 63.80 15.73 42.76
N TYR A 12 64.67 16.66 43.16
CA TYR A 12 66.10 16.58 42.87
C TYR A 12 66.69 15.30 43.45
N CYS A 13 66.45 15.01 44.73
CA CYS A 13 66.93 13.80 45.40
C CYS A 13 66.48 12.51 44.71
N LEU A 14 65.20 12.42 44.31
CA LEU A 14 64.66 11.26 43.59
C LEU A 14 65.25 11.12 42.17
N SER A 15 65.65 12.22 41.53
CA SER A 15 66.24 12.21 40.19
C SER A 15 67.70 11.75 40.17
N VAL A 16 68.50 12.19 41.16
CA VAL A 16 69.94 11.89 41.25
C VAL A 16 70.20 10.52 41.88
N LYS A 17 69.26 10.02 42.71
CA LYS A 17 69.26 8.70 43.40
C LYS A 17 70.34 8.49 44.46
N THR A 18 71.55 9.03 44.26
CA THR A 18 72.68 8.98 45.21
C THR A 18 73.21 10.39 45.44
N LEU A 19 73.29 10.83 46.69
CA LEU A 19 73.59 12.23 47.02
C LEU A 19 74.73 12.31 48.03
N ASP A 20 75.66 13.23 47.82
CA ASP A 20 76.62 13.66 48.83
C ASP A 20 76.08 14.90 49.57
N LYS A 21 76.35 15.00 50.87
CA LYS A 21 76.00 16.16 51.68
C LYS A 21 76.55 17.44 51.07
N SER A 22 77.82 17.43 50.64
CA SER A 22 78.48 18.64 50.12
C SER A 22 77.77 19.20 48.88
N THR A 23 77.45 18.32 47.94
CA THR A 23 76.78 18.66 46.67
C THR A 23 75.35 19.14 46.89
N LEU A 24 74.64 18.57 47.86
CA LEU A 24 73.28 19.02 48.19
C LEU A 24 73.28 20.42 48.83
N CYS A 25 74.25 20.72 49.70
CA CYS A 25 74.31 22.03 50.34
C CYS A 25 74.76 23.13 49.35
N GLU A 26 75.65 22.81 48.41
CA GLU A 26 76.10 23.75 47.36
C GLU A 26 75.00 24.07 46.35
N GLU A 27 74.28 23.07 45.86
CA GLU A 27 73.23 23.25 44.85
C GLU A 27 72.05 24.11 45.33
N PHE A 28 71.76 24.08 46.64
CA PHE A 28 70.64 24.83 47.25
C PHE A 28 71.09 26.01 48.12
N ASP A 29 72.37 26.37 48.09
CA ASP A 29 72.97 27.49 48.84
C ASP A 29 72.61 27.48 50.34
N LEU A 30 72.74 26.31 50.97
CA LEU A 30 72.34 26.06 52.36
C LEU A 30 73.55 26.09 53.29
N THR A 31 73.38 26.65 54.50
CA THR A 31 74.40 26.56 55.55
C THR A 31 74.54 25.12 56.05
N SER A 32 75.72 24.76 56.59
CA SER A 32 76.03 23.38 57.06
C SER A 32 75.01 22.85 58.09
N ASP A 33 74.51 23.74 58.95
CA ASP A 33 73.54 23.40 60.00
C ASP A 33 72.14 23.18 59.41
N GLU A 34 71.71 24.04 58.49
CA GLU A 34 70.42 23.91 57.80
C GLU A 34 70.37 22.66 56.91
N CYS A 35 71.48 22.33 56.26
CA CYS A 35 71.61 21.16 55.43
C CYS A 35 71.51 19.85 56.25
N SER A 36 72.07 19.85 57.47
CA SER A 36 71.95 18.72 58.40
C SER A 36 70.51 18.54 58.90
N ALA A 37 69.83 19.64 59.22
CA ALA A 37 68.41 19.61 59.59
C ALA A 37 67.51 19.13 58.44
N LEU A 38 67.85 19.51 57.20
CA LEU A 38 67.15 19.09 55.99
C LEU A 38 67.29 17.59 55.73
N ILE A 39 68.51 17.04 55.83
CA ILE A 39 68.76 15.60 55.66
C ILE A 39 67.96 14.79 56.69
N ASN A 40 67.96 15.21 57.96
CA ASN A 40 67.16 14.56 59.00
C ASN A 40 65.66 14.59 58.68
N LYS A 41 65.18 15.69 58.12
CA LYS A 41 63.78 15.81 57.68
C LYS A 41 63.46 14.87 56.51
N LEU A 42 64.36 14.75 55.54
CA LEU A 42 64.22 13.83 54.40
C LEU A 42 64.24 12.35 54.84
N PHE A 43 65.01 11.99 55.87
CA PHE A 43 64.96 10.67 56.49
C PHE A 43 63.62 10.42 57.20
N ASN A 44 63.15 11.39 57.99
CA ASN A 44 61.87 11.27 58.70
C ASN A 44 60.68 11.17 57.75
N ASP A 45 60.74 11.87 56.62
CA ASP A 45 59.72 11.79 55.57
C ASP A 45 59.87 10.53 54.70
N GLY A 46 60.90 9.70 54.94
CA GLY A 46 61.13 8.42 54.24
C GLY A 46 61.63 8.58 52.80
N VAL A 47 62.17 9.76 52.45
CA VAL A 47 62.74 10.04 51.13
C VAL A 47 64.14 9.42 51.00
N LEU A 48 64.91 9.43 52.09
CA LEU A 48 66.24 8.80 52.20
C LEU A 48 66.19 7.62 53.16
N TYR A 49 66.96 6.55 52.90
CA TYR A 49 66.87 5.31 53.69
C TYR A 49 68.20 4.80 54.28
N THR A 50 69.35 5.08 53.65
CA THR A 50 70.68 4.64 54.15
C THR A 50 71.74 5.68 53.90
N GLN A 51 72.67 5.83 54.86
CA GLN A 51 73.96 6.49 54.67
C GLN A 51 75.03 5.40 54.54
N ASP A 52 75.74 5.37 53.41
CA ASP A 52 76.88 4.46 53.24
C ASP A 52 78.07 4.91 54.10
N ASN A 53 78.98 3.97 54.37
CA ASN A 53 80.21 4.24 55.14
C ASN A 53 81.10 5.34 54.50
N ASP A 54 80.86 5.65 53.22
CA ASP A 54 81.56 6.67 52.44
C ASP A 54 80.83 8.03 52.41
N GLY A 55 79.75 8.20 53.18
CA GLY A 55 79.05 9.49 53.35
C GLY A 55 77.94 9.80 52.33
N PHE A 56 77.61 8.86 51.45
CA PHE A 56 76.53 9.03 50.46
C PHE A 56 75.16 8.63 50.99
N TYR A 57 74.13 9.37 50.59
CA TYR A 57 72.72 9.14 50.91
C TYR A 57 71.96 8.59 49.70
N HIS A 58 71.15 7.56 49.91
CA HIS A 58 70.35 6.95 48.85
C HIS A 58 68.86 7.30 48.98
N ALA A 59 68.25 7.70 47.87
CA ALA A 59 66.82 8.00 47.78
C ALA A 59 65.99 6.73 47.54
N ASP A 60 64.89 6.56 48.26
CA ASP A 60 64.02 5.38 48.09
C ASP A 60 63.21 5.49 46.79
N SER A 61 63.51 4.61 45.84
CA SER A 61 62.77 4.46 44.58
C SER A 61 61.27 4.18 44.74
N LYS A 62 60.82 3.74 45.92
CA LYS A 62 59.41 3.46 46.23
C LYS A 62 58.68 4.66 46.82
N TYR A 63 59.39 5.73 47.18
CA TYR A 63 58.75 6.94 47.68
C TYR A 63 57.90 7.59 46.57
N LYS A 64 56.60 7.74 46.82
CA LYS A 64 55.67 8.44 45.93
C LYS A 64 55.31 9.79 46.54
N HIS A 65 55.64 10.87 45.83
CA HIS A 65 55.26 12.21 46.26
C HIS A 65 53.73 12.34 46.38
N PRO A 66 53.20 13.02 47.43
CA PRO A 66 51.75 13.16 47.64
C PRO A 66 50.98 13.69 46.42
N ASP A 67 51.55 14.65 45.69
CA ASP A 67 50.95 15.18 44.47
C ASP A 67 50.80 14.14 43.36
N ASP A 68 51.73 13.20 43.26
CA ASP A 68 51.69 12.17 42.23
C ASP A 68 50.67 11.10 42.58
N ILE A 69 50.52 10.78 43.87
CA ILE A 69 49.44 9.93 44.39
C ILE A 69 48.08 10.60 44.11
N LEU A 70 47.96 11.91 44.34
CA LEU A 70 46.73 12.65 44.10
C LEU A 70 46.38 12.69 42.60
N LYS A 71 47.36 12.93 41.73
CA LYS A 71 47.17 12.90 40.27
C LYS A 71 46.77 11.51 39.77
N GLU A 72 47.33 10.45 40.34
CA GLU A 72 47.00 9.06 40.00
C GLU A 72 45.55 8.73 40.38
N LYS A 73 45.12 9.12 41.59
CA LYS A 73 43.72 9.00 42.05
C LYS A 73 42.76 9.80 41.18
N LEU A 74 43.06 11.08 40.92
CA LEU A 74 42.23 11.93 40.06
C LEU A 74 42.09 11.38 38.63
N LYS A 75 43.14 10.77 38.07
CA LYS A 75 43.07 10.09 36.77
C LYS A 75 42.20 8.82 36.82
N SER A 76 42.28 8.06 37.90
CA SER A 76 41.45 6.87 38.12
C SER A 76 39.97 7.25 38.21
N ASP A 77 39.64 8.20 39.08
CA ASP A 77 38.27 8.65 39.33
C ASP A 77 37.65 9.24 38.04
N LYS A 78 38.42 10.05 37.30
CA LYS A 78 37.97 10.60 36.02
C LYS A 78 37.69 9.51 34.98
N LYS A 79 38.50 8.46 34.91
CA LYS A 79 38.26 7.32 34.00
C LYS A 79 36.99 6.56 34.36
N GLU A 80 36.72 6.38 35.66
CA GLU A 80 35.53 5.67 36.14
C GLU A 80 34.25 6.46 35.87
N ILE A 81 34.26 7.77 36.14
CA ILE A 81 33.15 8.68 35.82
C ILE A 81 32.83 8.66 34.32
N THR A 82 33.87 8.71 33.47
CA THR A 82 33.69 8.72 32.01
C THR A 82 33.10 7.40 31.49
N LYS A 83 33.51 6.26 32.07
CA LYS A 83 32.93 4.94 31.74
C LYS A 83 31.47 4.83 32.18
N SER A 84 31.14 5.32 33.38
CA SER A 84 29.77 5.33 33.91
C SER A 84 28.82 6.15 33.04
N HIS A 85 29.22 7.38 32.65
CA HIS A 85 28.44 8.24 31.75
C HIS A 85 28.27 7.65 30.33
N SER A 86 29.29 6.96 29.81
CA SER A 86 29.20 6.27 28.52
C SER A 86 28.16 5.13 28.55
N HIS A 87 28.12 4.36 29.65
CA HIS A 87 27.20 3.23 29.79
C HIS A 87 25.75 3.69 29.96
N THR A 88 25.51 4.72 30.78
CA THR A 88 24.17 5.33 30.93
C THR A 88 23.70 6.01 29.65
N GLY A 89 24.57 6.74 28.95
CA GLY A 89 24.25 7.36 27.66
C GLY A 89 23.88 6.36 26.57
N LYS A 90 24.56 5.20 26.50
CA LYS A 90 24.21 4.11 25.59
C LYS A 90 22.87 3.46 25.94
N TYR A 91 22.61 3.23 27.23
CA TYR A 91 21.36 2.63 27.69
C TYR A 91 20.15 3.54 27.40
N ILE A 92 20.26 4.84 27.70
CA ILE A 92 19.21 5.83 27.40
C ILE A 92 18.94 5.90 25.90
N LYS A 93 19.98 5.91 25.04
CA LYS A 93 19.80 5.88 23.58
C LYS A 93 19.09 4.61 23.08
N LEU A 94 19.40 3.45 23.67
CA LEU A 94 18.76 2.17 23.29
C LEU A 94 17.30 2.11 23.73
N VAL A 95 16.98 2.57 24.94
CA VAL A 95 15.60 2.62 25.44
C VAL A 95 14.78 3.60 24.60
N ASN A 96 15.30 4.80 24.32
CA ASN A 96 14.57 5.80 23.54
C ASN A 96 14.32 5.32 22.10
N LYS A 97 15.28 4.61 21.50
CA LYS A 97 15.13 3.98 20.18
C LYS A 97 14.05 2.88 20.19
N LYS A 98 14.01 2.00 21.21
CA LYS A 98 12.98 0.96 21.34
C LYS A 98 11.59 1.56 21.56
N VAL A 99 11.45 2.59 22.39
CA VAL A 99 10.17 3.27 22.64
C VAL A 99 9.66 3.94 21.35
N TRP A 100 10.55 4.60 20.59
CA TRP A 100 10.19 5.22 19.32
C TRP A 100 9.73 4.19 18.27
N PHE A 101 10.40 3.05 18.15
CA PHE A 101 9.95 1.96 17.26
C PHE A 101 8.61 1.36 17.69
N SER A 102 8.36 1.23 19.00
CA SER A 102 7.08 0.73 19.51
C SER A 102 5.93 1.70 19.21
N LEU A 103 6.13 3.00 19.43
CA LEU A 103 5.15 4.04 19.08
C LEU A 103 4.85 4.08 17.57
N LEU A 104 5.88 3.94 16.74
CA LEU A 104 5.71 3.90 15.28
C LEU A 104 4.88 2.68 14.85
N PHE A 105 5.11 1.52 15.47
CA PHE A 105 4.36 0.29 15.20
C PHE A 105 2.88 0.40 15.59
N PHE A 106 2.57 1.00 16.76
CA PHE A 106 1.19 1.20 17.16
C PHE A 106 0.46 2.23 16.28
N LEU A 107 1.16 3.29 15.85
CA LEU A 107 0.60 4.27 14.91
C LEU A 107 0.28 3.63 13.55
N THR A 108 1.21 2.85 12.97
CA THR A 108 0.96 2.19 11.69
C THR A 108 -0.14 1.14 11.78
N ALA A 109 -0.18 0.36 12.87
CA ALA A 109 -1.26 -0.60 13.11
C ALA A 109 -2.62 0.09 13.27
N SER A 110 -2.69 1.22 13.99
CA SER A 110 -3.92 1.98 14.16
C SER A 110 -4.42 2.58 12.85
N ILE A 111 -3.52 3.11 12.01
CA ILE A 111 -3.83 3.62 10.67
C ILE A 111 -4.33 2.46 9.81
N TRP A 112 -3.68 1.30 9.87
CA TRP A 112 -4.08 0.12 9.10
C TRP A 112 -5.49 -0.36 9.50
N ILE A 113 -5.77 -0.46 10.80
CA ILE A 113 -7.11 -0.82 11.32
C ILE A 113 -8.15 0.22 10.92
N ALA A 114 -7.85 1.52 11.06
CA ALA A 114 -8.75 2.59 10.65
C ALA A 114 -9.02 2.57 9.14
N THR A 115 -8.00 2.29 8.31
CA THR A 115 -8.19 2.09 6.87
C THR A 115 -9.08 0.88 6.62
N VAL A 116 -8.83 -0.28 7.23
CA VAL A 116 -9.68 -1.46 7.07
C VAL A 116 -11.14 -1.15 7.45
N ILE A 117 -11.39 -0.51 8.60
CA ILE A 117 -12.75 -0.15 9.05
C ILE A 117 -13.42 0.85 8.10
N LEU A 118 -12.71 1.90 7.67
CA LEU A 118 -13.24 2.89 6.73
C LEU A 118 -13.52 2.26 5.35
N PHE A 119 -12.65 1.36 4.88
CA PHE A 119 -12.79 0.69 3.58
C PHE A 119 -13.80 -0.46 3.58
N SER A 120 -14.06 -1.12 4.72
CA SER A 120 -15.15 -2.09 4.86
C SER A 120 -16.53 -1.48 4.65
N THR A 121 -16.67 -0.16 4.83
CA THR A 121 -17.96 0.54 4.66
C THR A 121 -18.19 1.07 3.24
N LYS A 122 -17.13 1.27 2.44
CA LYS A 122 -17.25 1.81 1.07
C LYS A 122 -16.27 1.16 0.08
N ALA A 123 -16.85 0.26 -0.70
CA ALA A 123 -16.40 -0.28 -1.99
C ALA A 123 -15.12 -1.15 -1.99
N PHE A 124 -15.37 -2.44 -2.25
CA PHE A 124 -14.45 -3.56 -2.54
C PHE A 124 -13.39 -3.26 -3.63
N LEU A 125 -13.55 -2.18 -4.41
CA LEU A 125 -12.65 -1.76 -5.49
C LEU A 125 -11.22 -1.47 -5.01
N TRP A 126 -11.03 -1.05 -3.75
CA TRP A 126 -9.70 -0.76 -3.22
C TRP A 126 -8.88 -2.01 -2.89
N MET A 127 -9.51 -3.18 -2.69
CA MET A 127 -8.79 -4.45 -2.56
C MET A 127 -8.00 -4.78 -3.84
N GLY A 128 -8.56 -4.42 -5.01
CA GLY A 128 -7.89 -4.57 -6.30
C GLY A 128 -6.63 -3.71 -6.47
N ILE A 129 -6.50 -2.61 -5.71
CA ILE A 129 -5.32 -1.71 -5.74
C ILE A 129 -4.37 -2.02 -4.59
N LEU A 130 -4.89 -2.31 -3.39
CA LEU A 130 -4.08 -2.63 -2.22
C LEU A 130 -3.34 -3.96 -2.38
N PHE A 131 -3.96 -4.97 -2.98
CA PHE A 131 -3.34 -6.27 -3.18
C PHE A 131 -2.07 -6.21 -4.06
N PRO A 132 -2.06 -5.57 -5.25
CA PRO A 132 -0.84 -5.40 -6.03
C PRO A 132 0.19 -4.48 -5.37
N VAL A 133 -0.21 -3.46 -4.61
CA VAL A 133 0.72 -2.60 -3.85
C VAL A 133 1.43 -3.38 -2.73
N VAL A 134 0.70 -4.23 -2.01
CA VAL A 134 1.27 -5.10 -0.97
C VAL A 134 2.19 -6.16 -1.60
N ILE A 135 1.79 -6.77 -2.73
CA ILE A 135 2.64 -7.71 -3.47
C ILE A 135 3.92 -7.04 -3.99
N LEU A 136 3.83 -5.80 -4.48
CA LEU A 136 5.01 -5.02 -4.90
C LEU A 136 5.94 -4.73 -3.72
N GLY A 137 5.40 -4.38 -2.55
CA GLY A 137 6.18 -4.17 -1.33
C GLY A 137 6.89 -5.44 -0.86
N VAL A 138 6.19 -6.58 -0.84
CA VAL A 138 6.77 -7.88 -0.49
C VAL A 138 7.83 -8.29 -1.52
N SER A 139 7.56 -8.10 -2.80
CA SER A 139 8.49 -8.38 -3.90
C SER A 139 9.77 -7.53 -3.82
N PHE A 140 9.64 -6.26 -3.41
CA PHE A 140 10.79 -5.38 -3.18
C PHE A 140 11.64 -5.85 -1.98
N SER A 141 11.03 -6.44 -0.96
CA SER A 141 11.74 -7.08 0.15
C SER A 141 12.48 -8.36 -0.26
N PHE A 142 11.91 -9.14 -1.19
CA PHE A 142 12.51 -10.37 -1.72
C PHE A 142 13.54 -10.13 -2.85
N TYR A 143 13.56 -8.93 -3.46
CA TYR A 143 14.50 -8.50 -4.51
C TYR A 143 15.97 -8.82 -4.18
N LYS A 144 16.37 -8.67 -2.91
CA LYS A 144 17.75 -8.92 -2.47
C LYS A 144 18.20 -10.38 -2.59
N LYS A 145 17.28 -11.34 -2.73
CA LYS A 145 17.59 -12.78 -2.62
C LYS A 145 17.34 -13.57 -3.91
N THR A 146 16.44 -13.14 -4.78
CA THR A 146 15.96 -13.95 -5.93
C THR A 146 16.00 -13.26 -7.30
N GLY A 147 16.45 -12.00 -7.37
CA GLY A 147 16.55 -11.25 -8.63
C GLY A 147 15.21 -10.72 -9.16
N PHE A 148 15.27 -9.80 -10.13
CA PHE A 148 14.16 -8.93 -10.56
C PHE A 148 13.03 -9.63 -11.33
N ILE A 149 13.30 -10.78 -11.95
CA ILE A 149 12.43 -11.34 -12.99
C ILE A 149 11.21 -12.09 -12.42
N ILE A 150 11.43 -12.89 -11.38
CA ILE A 150 10.40 -13.75 -10.76
C ILE A 150 9.19 -12.96 -10.22
N PRO A 151 9.35 -11.83 -9.49
CA PRO A 151 8.20 -11.10 -8.94
C PRO A 151 7.32 -10.43 -10.02
N CYS A 152 7.89 -10.00 -11.15
CA CYS A 152 7.11 -9.39 -12.23
C CYS A 152 6.13 -10.39 -12.88
N PHE A 153 6.56 -11.63 -13.13
CA PHE A 153 5.69 -12.67 -13.68
C PHE A 153 4.56 -13.03 -12.73
N ILE A 154 4.84 -13.08 -11.42
CA ILE A 154 3.82 -13.36 -10.39
C ILE A 154 2.74 -12.27 -10.38
N VAL A 155 3.12 -11.00 -10.50
CA VAL A 155 2.15 -9.88 -10.57
C VAL A 155 1.32 -9.93 -11.85
N ILE A 156 1.95 -10.22 -13.00
CA ILE A 156 1.25 -10.32 -14.29
C ILE A 156 0.23 -11.46 -14.29
N ILE A 157 0.50 -12.56 -13.57
CA ILE A 157 -0.42 -13.70 -13.47
C ILE A 157 -1.49 -13.46 -12.39
N LEU A 158 -1.15 -12.87 -11.26
CA LEU A 158 -2.11 -12.63 -10.16
C LEU A 158 -3.15 -11.54 -10.46
N CYS A 159 -2.78 -10.51 -11.23
CA CYS A 159 -3.72 -9.44 -11.62
C CYS A 159 -4.95 -9.94 -12.41
N PRO A 160 -4.82 -10.72 -13.50
CA PRO A 160 -5.97 -11.21 -14.24
C PRO A 160 -6.80 -12.21 -13.41
N ILE A 161 -6.16 -13.00 -12.56
CA ILE A 161 -6.86 -13.93 -11.65
C ILE A 161 -7.68 -13.16 -10.60
N SER A 162 -7.13 -12.09 -10.02
CA SER A 162 -7.88 -11.27 -9.04
C SER A 162 -9.04 -10.53 -9.69
N ILE A 163 -8.88 -10.01 -10.91
CA ILE A 163 -9.97 -9.37 -11.67
C ILE A 163 -11.07 -10.40 -11.99
N TYR A 164 -10.70 -11.62 -12.39
CA TYR A 164 -11.66 -12.69 -12.67
C TYR A 164 -12.46 -13.08 -11.42
N LEU A 165 -11.80 -13.27 -10.28
CA LEU A 165 -12.46 -13.60 -9.01
C LEU A 165 -13.38 -12.48 -8.50
N ILE A 166 -13.02 -11.21 -8.72
CA ILE A 166 -13.87 -10.08 -8.33
C ILE A 166 -15.11 -9.98 -9.22
N ASN A 167 -14.99 -10.27 -10.51
CA ASN A 167 -16.12 -10.22 -11.45
C ASN A 167 -17.21 -11.26 -11.14
N ASP A 168 -16.83 -12.40 -10.55
CA ASP A 168 -17.75 -13.49 -10.17
C ASP A 168 -18.54 -13.17 -8.90
N ILE A 169 -17.91 -12.52 -7.91
CA ILE A 169 -18.54 -12.21 -6.61
C ILE A 169 -19.44 -10.96 -6.71
N THR A 170 -19.02 -9.95 -7.49
CA THR A 170 -19.82 -8.75 -7.74
C THR A 170 -19.60 -8.31 -9.19
N PRO A 171 -20.63 -8.33 -10.05
CA PRO A 171 -20.46 -7.86 -11.43
C PRO A 171 -20.00 -6.40 -11.40
N MET A 172 -18.87 -6.11 -12.06
CA MET A 172 -18.18 -4.81 -12.00
C MET A 172 -19.05 -3.60 -12.40
N PHE A 173 -20.16 -3.83 -13.10
CA PHE A 173 -21.07 -2.79 -13.56
C PHE A 173 -22.36 -2.67 -12.71
N GLY A 174 -22.52 -3.50 -11.68
CA GLY A 174 -23.63 -3.49 -10.72
C GLY A 174 -25.01 -3.83 -11.32
N GLU A 175 -26.02 -3.94 -10.45
CA GLU A 175 -27.41 -4.27 -10.82
C GLU A 175 -28.00 -3.31 -11.88
N LYS A 176 -27.58 -2.03 -11.84
CA LYS A 176 -28.02 -1.01 -12.81
C LYS A 176 -27.58 -1.32 -14.24
N TYR A 177 -26.44 -1.99 -14.43
CA TYR A 177 -25.99 -2.39 -15.75
C TYR A 177 -26.77 -3.58 -16.28
N GLU A 178 -26.99 -4.60 -15.45
CA GLU A 178 -27.83 -5.74 -15.83
C GLU A 178 -29.23 -5.30 -16.24
N TYR A 179 -29.82 -4.35 -15.50
CA TYR A 179 -31.11 -3.76 -15.86
C TYR A 179 -31.09 -3.04 -17.21
N ARG A 180 -30.01 -2.35 -17.58
CA ARG A 180 -29.88 -1.73 -18.91
C ARG A 180 -29.80 -2.78 -20.00
N ILE A 181 -28.98 -3.81 -19.82
CA ILE A 181 -28.85 -4.92 -20.78
C ILE A 181 -30.19 -5.63 -20.95
N TRP A 182 -30.91 -5.88 -19.85
CA TRP A 182 -32.25 -6.49 -19.87
C TRP A 182 -33.29 -5.60 -20.55
N ARG A 183 -33.27 -4.29 -20.33
CA ARG A 183 -34.13 -3.36 -21.07
C ARG A 183 -33.83 -3.32 -22.56
N GLU A 184 -32.55 -3.33 -22.93
CA GLU A 184 -32.13 -3.36 -24.33
C GLU A 184 -32.50 -4.68 -25.00
N SER A 185 -32.43 -5.82 -24.29
CA SER A 185 -32.88 -7.11 -24.84
C SER A 185 -34.40 -7.12 -25.06
N ILE A 186 -35.18 -6.64 -24.09
CA ILE A 186 -36.65 -6.53 -24.25
C ILE A 186 -37.03 -5.63 -25.42
N GLU A 187 -36.37 -4.48 -25.56
CA GLU A 187 -36.62 -3.58 -26.68
C GLU A 187 -36.28 -4.28 -28.01
N LYS A 188 -35.16 -4.99 -28.10
CA LYS A 188 -34.80 -5.73 -29.30
C LYS A 188 -35.79 -6.85 -29.63
N ASP A 189 -36.23 -7.60 -28.62
CA ASP A 189 -37.22 -8.67 -28.79
C ASP A 189 -38.56 -8.09 -29.26
N TYR A 190 -38.99 -6.97 -28.67
CA TYR A 190 -40.19 -6.25 -29.09
C TYR A 190 -40.09 -5.72 -30.53
N GLN A 191 -38.98 -5.07 -30.88
CA GLN A 191 -38.73 -4.59 -32.24
C GLN A 191 -38.70 -5.74 -33.24
N GLN A 192 -38.11 -6.88 -32.88
CA GLN A 192 -38.08 -8.07 -33.71
C GLN A 192 -39.48 -8.66 -33.92
N GLU A 193 -40.32 -8.68 -32.89
CA GLU A 193 -41.72 -9.10 -32.99
C GLU A 193 -42.52 -8.17 -33.91
N VAL A 194 -42.39 -6.85 -33.72
CA VAL A 194 -43.04 -5.83 -34.55
C VAL A 194 -42.60 -5.97 -36.02
N ASN A 195 -41.29 -6.12 -36.27
CA ASN A 195 -40.77 -6.30 -37.62
C ASN A 195 -41.29 -7.58 -38.27
N THR A 196 -41.37 -8.67 -37.51
CA THR A 196 -41.89 -9.96 -38.01
C THR A 196 -43.38 -9.86 -38.35
N LYS A 197 -44.17 -9.20 -37.50
CA LYS A 197 -45.59 -8.91 -37.78
C LYS A 197 -45.76 -8.04 -39.02
N ASN A 198 -44.98 -6.98 -39.16
CA ASN A 198 -45.02 -6.08 -40.32
C ASN A 198 -44.61 -6.81 -41.62
N MET A 199 -43.59 -7.66 -41.57
CA MET A 199 -43.21 -8.49 -42.72
C MET A 199 -44.35 -9.42 -43.14
N TYR A 200 -45.04 -10.03 -42.17
CA TYR A 200 -46.15 -10.93 -42.46
C TYR A 200 -47.36 -10.17 -43.04
N ILE A 201 -47.64 -8.97 -42.52
CA ILE A 201 -48.65 -8.05 -43.09
C ILE A 201 -48.28 -7.68 -44.54
N GLN A 202 -47.04 -7.27 -44.81
CA GLN A 202 -46.59 -6.93 -46.17
C GLN A 202 -46.73 -8.11 -47.14
N GLN A 203 -46.43 -9.33 -46.68
CA GLN A 203 -46.61 -10.53 -47.49
C GLN A 203 -48.09 -10.80 -47.80
N ALA A 204 -48.96 -10.60 -46.81
CA ALA A 204 -50.41 -10.72 -46.97
C ALA A 204 -50.94 -9.69 -47.96
N GLU A 205 -50.55 -8.42 -47.82
CA GLU A 205 -50.93 -7.32 -48.71
C GLU A 205 -50.43 -7.56 -50.13
N SER A 206 -49.16 -7.97 -50.31
CA SER A 206 -48.62 -8.31 -51.62
C SER A 206 -49.37 -9.47 -52.28
N SER A 207 -49.80 -10.47 -51.50
CA SER A 207 -50.59 -11.59 -52.01
C SER A 207 -52.02 -11.17 -52.36
N LEU A 208 -52.62 -10.32 -51.53
CA LEU A 208 -53.94 -9.73 -51.77
C LEU A 208 -53.96 -8.94 -53.07
N LEU A 209 -52.97 -8.07 -53.29
CA LEU A 209 -52.83 -7.28 -54.51
C LEU A 209 -52.82 -8.16 -55.78
N LYS A 210 -52.29 -9.39 -55.72
CA LYS A 210 -52.26 -10.30 -56.89
C LYS A 210 -53.64 -10.83 -57.29
N ILE A 211 -54.62 -10.85 -56.39
CA ILE A 211 -55.96 -11.37 -56.66
C ILE A 211 -56.99 -10.28 -56.98
N LEU A 212 -56.64 -9.00 -56.75
CA LEU A 212 -57.50 -7.86 -57.09
C LEU A 212 -57.56 -7.61 -58.60
N LYS A 213 -58.67 -7.03 -59.06
CA LYS A 213 -58.86 -6.67 -60.48
C LYS A 213 -58.02 -5.46 -60.89
N ASP A 214 -57.89 -4.48 -60.00
CA ASP A 214 -57.02 -3.31 -60.18
C ASP A 214 -56.16 -3.10 -58.92
N PRO A 215 -54.97 -3.71 -58.86
CA PRO A 215 -54.07 -3.65 -57.71
C PRO A 215 -53.57 -2.23 -57.41
N ASN A 216 -53.43 -1.38 -58.43
CA ASN A 216 -52.90 -0.02 -58.27
C ASN A 216 -53.91 0.93 -57.62
N SER A 217 -55.20 0.58 -57.69
CA SER A 217 -56.29 1.34 -57.06
C SER A 217 -56.59 0.92 -55.62
N ALA A 218 -55.92 -0.12 -55.13
CA ALA A 218 -56.25 -0.75 -53.86
C ALA A 218 -55.85 0.14 -52.67
N ASP A 219 -56.81 0.37 -51.79
CA ASP A 219 -56.63 1.00 -50.49
C ASP A 219 -56.81 -0.07 -49.40
N ILE A 220 -55.72 -0.42 -48.73
CA ILE A 220 -55.68 -1.44 -47.69
C ILE A 220 -55.54 -0.74 -46.33
N SER A 221 -56.39 -1.10 -45.37
CA SER A 221 -56.41 -0.48 -44.05
C SER A 221 -56.75 -1.49 -42.94
N GLY A 222 -56.29 -1.21 -41.72
CA GLY A 222 -56.59 -2.03 -40.55
C GLY A 222 -55.90 -3.41 -40.53
N SER A 223 -54.86 -3.60 -41.34
CA SER A 223 -54.06 -4.83 -41.37
C SER A 223 -53.43 -5.12 -40.01
N HIS A 224 -53.72 -6.29 -39.44
CA HIS A 224 -53.13 -6.76 -38.19
C HIS A 224 -52.97 -8.28 -38.18
N VAL A 225 -52.01 -8.76 -37.39
CA VAL A 225 -51.81 -10.21 -37.18
C VAL A 225 -52.64 -10.66 -35.97
N SER A 226 -53.54 -11.61 -36.20
CA SER A 226 -54.37 -12.21 -35.17
C SER A 226 -53.60 -13.21 -34.29
N LYS A 227 -54.19 -13.59 -33.15
CA LYS A 227 -53.68 -14.64 -32.24
C LYS A 227 -53.52 -16.00 -32.92
N THR A 228 -54.34 -16.28 -33.94
CA THR A 228 -54.25 -17.52 -34.74
C THR A 228 -53.12 -17.48 -35.77
N GLY A 229 -52.46 -16.34 -35.93
CA GLY A 229 -51.42 -16.13 -36.94
C GLY A 229 -51.95 -15.74 -38.32
N ALA A 230 -53.26 -15.52 -38.49
CA ALA A 230 -53.81 -14.96 -39.73
C ALA A 230 -53.59 -13.43 -39.81
N VAL A 231 -53.47 -12.87 -41.02
CA VAL A 231 -53.56 -11.40 -41.20
C VAL A 231 -54.97 -11.02 -41.60
N CYS A 232 -55.56 -10.07 -40.89
CA CYS A 232 -56.92 -9.61 -41.11
C CYS A 232 -56.92 -8.10 -41.34
N GLY A 233 -57.82 -7.61 -42.17
CA GLY A 233 -57.93 -6.19 -42.47
C GLY A 233 -59.06 -5.89 -43.45
N ASN A 234 -59.05 -4.68 -44.01
CA ASN A 234 -60.01 -4.22 -44.99
C ASN A 234 -59.30 -3.76 -46.26
N VAL A 235 -59.93 -4.00 -47.41
CA VAL A 235 -59.44 -3.58 -48.71
C VAL A 235 -60.58 -2.97 -49.52
N ASN A 236 -60.30 -1.87 -50.20
CA ASN A 236 -61.19 -1.27 -51.19
C ASN A 236 -60.43 -1.15 -52.51
N SER A 237 -60.99 -1.68 -53.60
CA SER A 237 -60.34 -1.62 -54.92
C SER A 237 -61.38 -1.47 -56.02
N LYS A 238 -60.92 -1.08 -57.21
CA LYS A 238 -61.80 -1.01 -58.37
C LYS A 238 -62.06 -2.39 -58.97
N ASN A 239 -63.29 -2.59 -59.42
CA ASN A 239 -63.69 -3.74 -60.21
C ASN A 239 -63.34 -3.56 -61.70
N SER A 240 -63.66 -4.57 -62.53
CA SER A 240 -63.44 -4.53 -63.98
C SER A 240 -64.18 -3.40 -64.72
N PHE A 241 -65.13 -2.74 -64.07
CA PHE A 241 -65.87 -1.57 -64.58
C PHE A 241 -65.31 -0.23 -64.06
N ASN A 242 -64.11 -0.25 -63.45
CA ASN A 242 -63.40 0.92 -62.92
C ASN A 242 -64.14 1.64 -61.75
N ALA A 243 -65.13 0.97 -61.14
CA ALA A 243 -65.85 1.45 -59.96
C ALA A 243 -65.34 0.77 -58.68
N TYR A 244 -65.27 1.52 -57.58
CA TYR A 244 -64.89 0.97 -56.27
C TYR A 244 -65.96 0.02 -55.73
N THR A 245 -65.54 -1.12 -55.20
CA THR A 245 -66.43 -2.12 -54.59
C THR A 245 -66.84 -1.77 -53.15
N GLY A 246 -66.18 -0.77 -52.55
CA GLY A 246 -66.32 -0.45 -51.13
C GLY A 246 -65.31 -1.24 -50.29
N TYR A 247 -65.20 -0.91 -49.01
CA TYR A 247 -64.33 -1.64 -48.11
C TYR A 247 -64.90 -3.04 -47.84
N GLN A 248 -64.13 -4.05 -48.22
CA GLN A 248 -64.41 -5.45 -47.96
C GLN A 248 -63.36 -6.00 -46.99
N ARG A 249 -63.79 -6.88 -46.10
CA ARG A 249 -62.88 -7.59 -45.20
C ARG A 249 -62.01 -8.56 -45.99
N TYR A 250 -60.78 -8.78 -45.55
CA TYR A 250 -59.92 -9.82 -46.11
C TYR A 250 -59.20 -10.60 -45.01
N ILE A 251 -58.87 -11.85 -45.32
CA ILE A 251 -58.12 -12.76 -44.45
C ILE A 251 -56.97 -13.33 -45.26
N TYR A 252 -55.77 -13.32 -44.71
CA TYR A 252 -54.64 -14.07 -45.24
C TYR A 252 -54.26 -15.18 -44.27
N LEU A 253 -54.47 -16.42 -44.72
CA LEU A 253 -54.28 -17.64 -43.94
C LEU A 253 -53.57 -18.67 -44.82
N LEU A 254 -52.59 -19.38 -44.26
CA LEU A 254 -51.85 -20.45 -44.95
C LEU A 254 -51.28 -20.03 -46.33
N SER A 255 -50.82 -18.79 -46.43
CA SER A 255 -50.30 -18.19 -47.67
C SER A 255 -51.33 -17.92 -48.78
N THR A 256 -52.63 -17.94 -48.45
CA THR A 256 -53.71 -17.65 -49.38
C THR A 256 -54.57 -16.48 -48.90
N PRO A 257 -54.79 -15.44 -49.73
CA PRO A 257 -55.70 -14.34 -49.42
C PRO A 257 -57.15 -14.71 -49.79
N PHE A 258 -58.09 -14.35 -48.93
CA PHE A 258 -59.54 -14.46 -49.12
C PHE A 258 -60.17 -13.09 -48.91
N ILE A 259 -61.11 -12.72 -49.78
CA ILE A 259 -61.87 -11.46 -49.68
C ILE A 259 -63.32 -11.82 -49.34
N ASP A 260 -63.95 -11.00 -48.52
CA ASP A 260 -65.35 -11.14 -48.12
C ASP A 260 -66.27 -11.16 -49.34
N ASP A 261 -66.87 -12.32 -49.58
CA ASP A 261 -67.85 -12.59 -50.62
C ASP A 261 -69.30 -12.56 -50.09
N GLY A 262 -69.48 -12.24 -48.81
CA GLY A 262 -70.77 -12.28 -48.12
C GLY A 262 -71.24 -13.69 -47.78
N SER A 263 -70.41 -14.73 -47.96
CA SER A 263 -70.77 -16.11 -47.62
C SER A 263 -70.74 -16.37 -46.11
N ASP A 264 -71.59 -17.29 -45.66
CA ASP A 264 -71.55 -17.80 -44.27
C ASP A 264 -70.21 -18.48 -43.95
N SER A 265 -69.56 -19.09 -44.95
CA SER A 265 -68.23 -19.67 -44.81
C SER A 265 -67.17 -18.62 -44.48
N PHE A 266 -67.18 -17.48 -45.16
CA PHE A 266 -66.24 -16.40 -44.87
C PHE A 266 -66.44 -15.85 -43.46
N ASN A 267 -67.69 -15.60 -43.07
CA ASN A 267 -68.03 -15.13 -41.71
C ASN A 267 -67.55 -16.09 -40.63
N LYS A 268 -67.69 -17.40 -40.85
CA LYS A 268 -67.18 -18.42 -39.92
C LYS A 268 -65.65 -18.35 -39.81
N THR A 269 -64.93 -18.31 -40.93
CA THR A 269 -63.46 -18.22 -40.93
C THR A 269 -62.97 -16.92 -40.30
N TRP A 270 -63.67 -15.80 -40.54
CA TRP A 270 -63.40 -14.51 -39.91
C TRP A 270 -63.51 -14.60 -38.39
N ASN A 271 -64.63 -15.11 -37.86
CA ASN A 271 -64.83 -15.22 -36.41
C ASN A 271 -63.85 -16.19 -35.74
N GLU A 272 -63.38 -17.21 -36.47
CA GLU A 272 -62.40 -18.17 -35.96
C GLU A 272 -60.98 -17.61 -35.94
N HIS A 273 -60.62 -16.73 -36.89
CA HIS A 273 -59.23 -16.34 -37.13
C HIS A 273 -58.94 -14.85 -36.92
N CYS A 274 -59.93 -13.96 -36.90
CA CYS A 274 -59.74 -12.50 -36.90
C CYS A 274 -60.37 -11.78 -35.71
N ASP A 275 -61.42 -12.34 -35.10
CA ASP A 275 -62.03 -11.84 -33.85
C ASP A 275 -61.30 -12.35 -32.60
#